data_AF-A0A1I1CJF1-F1
#
_entry.id   AF-A0A1I1CJF1-F1
#
_cell.length_a   1.000
_cell.length_b   1.000
_cell.length_c   1.000
_cell.angle_alpha   90.00
_cell.angle_beta   90.00
_cell.angle_gamma   90.00
#
_symmetry.space_group_name_H-M   'P 1'
#
loop_
_entity.id
_entity.type
_entity.pdbx_description
1 polymer ?
#
loop_
_entity_poly.entity_id
_entity_poly.type
_entity_poly.pdbx_seq_one_letter_code
_entity_poly.pdbx_strand_id
1 'polypeptide(L)'
;MSSTVSANVDGKMATKLKMVASIENRSVSNAVSSAITVFVGLPKGVRDFLLELNAQDDQDTIVRLGREMMAAAARVRLEKATIDLSSEHRFGGSSGPSNEIDILEEATALTRASATAK
;
A
#
# COMPACT_ATOMS: atom_id res chain seq x y z
N MET A 1 25.95 8.09 -5.56
CA MET A 1 26.31 9.51 -5.81
C MET A 1 25.02 10.28 -6.05
N SER A 2 24.81 11.43 -5.40
CA SER A 2 23.68 12.32 -5.69
C SER A 2 24.04 13.30 -6.79
N SER A 3 23.12 13.54 -7.74
CA SER A 3 23.26 14.57 -8.79
C SER A 3 22.11 15.56 -8.68
N THR A 4 22.40 16.84 -8.89
CA THR A 4 21.40 17.91 -8.87
C THR A 4 20.83 18.11 -10.27
N VAL A 5 19.49 18.15 -10.37
CA VAL A 5 18.78 18.50 -11.62
C VAL A 5 17.99 19.78 -11.37
N SER A 6 18.12 20.76 -12.28
CA SER A 6 17.40 22.04 -12.22
C SER A 6 16.47 22.17 -13.43
N ALA A 7 15.22 22.55 -13.18
CA ALA A 7 14.25 22.85 -14.22
C ALA A 7 13.37 24.03 -13.77
N ASN A 8 12.93 24.83 -14.74
CA ASN A 8 11.98 25.90 -14.51
C ASN A 8 10.55 25.34 -14.58
N VAL A 9 9.72 25.77 -13.65
CA VAL A 9 8.27 25.49 -13.63
C VAL A 9 7.52 26.80 -13.60
N ASP A 10 6.30 26.82 -14.13
CA ASP A 10 5.46 28.00 -14.05
C ASP A 10 5.02 28.31 -12.60
N GLY A 11 4.60 29.55 -12.36
CA GLY A 11 4.22 30.01 -11.03
C GLY A 11 3.01 29.29 -10.42
N LYS A 12 2.07 28.80 -11.24
CA LYS A 12 0.92 28.03 -10.76
C LYS A 12 1.38 26.67 -10.26
N MET A 13 2.23 25.98 -11.03
CA MET A 13 2.81 24.70 -10.65
C MET A 13 3.70 24.82 -9.42
N ALA A 14 4.54 25.86 -9.34
CA ALA A 14 5.36 26.13 -8.15
C ALA A 14 4.51 26.30 -6.87
N THR A 15 3.36 26.98 -6.99
CA THR A 15 2.43 27.18 -5.87
C THR A 15 1.76 25.87 -5.47
N LYS A 16 1.25 25.09 -6.44
CA LYS A 16 0.67 23.76 -6.20
C LYS A 16 1.68 22.83 -5.51
N LEU A 17 2.92 22.79 -5.98
CA LEU A 17 3.98 21.96 -5.42
C LEU A 17 4.31 22.35 -3.96
N LYS A 18 4.42 23.65 -3.65
CA LYS A 18 4.65 24.12 -2.28
C LYS A 18 3.50 23.72 -1.34
N MET A 19 2.27 23.81 -1.82
CA MET A 19 1.08 23.39 -1.07
C MET A 19 1.12 21.88 -0.78
N VAL A 20 1.39 21.04 -1.78
CA VAL A 20 1.52 19.58 -1.59
C VAL A 20 2.63 19.25 -0.59
N ALA A 21 3.80 19.87 -0.73
CA ALA A 21 4.91 19.66 0.20
C ALA A 21 4.54 20.03 1.65
N SER A 22 3.79 21.12 1.84
CA SER A 22 3.29 21.53 3.16
C SER A 22 2.27 20.55 3.73
N ILE A 23 1.33 20.06 2.92
CA ILE A 23 0.31 19.08 3.33
C ILE A 23 0.96 17.76 3.75
N GLU A 24 1.99 17.34 3.02
CA GLU A 24 2.71 16.10 3.31
C GLU A 24 3.74 16.23 4.44
N ASN A 25 3.95 17.42 5.00
CA ASN A 25 5.02 17.74 5.96
C ASN A 25 6.42 17.37 5.44
N ARG A 26 6.71 17.74 4.18
CA ARG A 26 7.96 17.43 3.48
C ARG A 26 8.58 18.68 2.86
N SER A 27 9.89 18.66 2.63
CA SER A 27 10.55 19.72 1.87
C SER A 27 10.12 19.68 0.39
N VAL A 28 10.13 20.84 -0.27
CA VAL A 28 9.85 20.94 -1.71
C VAL A 28 10.80 20.05 -2.52
N SER A 29 12.08 20.00 -2.15
CA SER A 29 13.07 19.14 -2.81
C SER A 29 12.72 17.66 -2.70
N ASN A 30 12.27 17.20 -1.53
CA ASN A 30 11.85 15.81 -1.33
C ASN A 30 10.56 15.48 -2.11
N ALA A 31 9.61 16.42 -2.19
CA ALA A 31 8.40 16.26 -3.00
C ALA A 31 8.75 16.13 -4.50
N VAL A 32 9.64 16.99 -5.02
CA VAL A 32 10.13 16.92 -6.40
C VAL A 32 10.85 15.61 -6.66
N SER A 33 11.76 15.20 -5.76
CA SER A 33 12.49 13.95 -5.90
C SER A 33 11.54 12.75 -5.96
N SER A 34 10.53 12.68 -5.09
CA SER A 34 9.52 11.62 -5.13
C SER A 34 8.68 11.65 -6.40
N ALA A 35 8.26 12.83 -6.84
CA ALA A 35 7.49 12.97 -8.07
C ALA A 35 8.28 12.47 -9.29
N ILE A 36 9.56 12.82 -9.39
CA ILE A 36 10.46 12.33 -10.45
C ILE A 36 10.58 10.81 -10.36
N THR A 37 10.89 10.24 -9.19
CA THR A 37 11.03 8.79 -9.00
C THR A 37 9.80 8.02 -9.45
N VAL A 38 8.60 8.50 -9.08
CA VAL A 38 7.34 7.88 -9.51
C VAL A 38 7.19 8.02 -11.02
N PHE A 39 7.35 9.23 -11.56
CA PHE A 39 7.12 9.50 -12.96
C PHE A 39 8.06 8.69 -13.87
N VAL A 40 9.37 8.62 -13.57
CA VAL A 40 10.33 7.85 -14.38
C VAL A 40 10.10 6.34 -14.30
N GLY A 41 9.51 5.85 -13.21
CA GLY A 41 9.16 4.44 -13.03
C GLY A 41 7.91 3.99 -13.78
N LEU A 42 7.05 4.91 -14.23
CA LEU A 42 5.83 4.56 -14.97
C LEU A 42 6.16 4.07 -16.40
N PRO A 43 5.40 3.12 -16.97
CA PRO A 43 5.52 2.74 -18.38
C PRO A 43 5.31 3.94 -19.31
N LYS A 44 6.02 3.97 -20.45
CA LYS A 44 5.94 5.10 -21.41
C LYS A 44 4.49 5.45 -21.78
N GLY A 45 3.67 4.46 -22.15
CA GLY A 45 2.28 4.70 -22.52
C GLY A 45 1.44 5.35 -21.42
N VAL A 46 1.73 5.03 -20.14
CA VAL A 46 1.05 5.67 -19.00
C VAL A 46 1.49 7.13 -18.85
N ARG A 47 2.79 7.42 -19.00
CA ARG A 47 3.30 8.79 -18.94
C ARG A 47 2.71 9.64 -20.07
N ASP A 48 2.73 9.13 -21.29
CA ASP A 48 2.23 9.83 -22.47
C ASP A 48 0.74 10.16 -22.30
N PHE A 49 -0.06 9.20 -21.81
CA PHE A 49 -1.47 9.42 -21.50
C PHE A 49 -1.71 10.47 -20.40
N LEU A 50 -0.95 10.43 -19.29
CA LEU A 50 -1.07 11.44 -18.23
C LEU A 50 -0.70 12.85 -18.71
N LEU A 51 0.32 12.96 -19.58
CA LEU A 51 0.70 14.22 -20.19
C LEU A 51 -0.36 14.75 -21.15
N GLU A 52 -0.99 13.86 -21.93
CA GLU A 52 -2.09 14.19 -22.82
C GLU A 52 -3.30 14.74 -22.06
N LEU A 53 -3.73 14.05 -20.99
CA LEU A 53 -4.85 14.53 -20.15
C LEU A 53 -4.54 15.91 -19.54
N ASN A 54 -3.32 16.12 -19.06
CA ASN A 54 -2.92 17.40 -18.52
C ASN A 54 -2.88 18.51 -19.59
N ALA A 55 -2.49 18.18 -20.83
CA ALA A 55 -2.50 19.14 -21.94
C ALA A 55 -3.93 19.52 -22.38
N GLN A 56 -4.89 18.59 -22.25
CA GLN A 56 -6.30 18.80 -22.55
C GLN A 56 -7.09 19.45 -21.38
N ASP A 57 -6.44 19.65 -20.23
CA ASP A 57 -7.06 20.06 -18.97
C ASP A 57 -8.25 19.17 -18.54
N ASP A 58 -8.18 17.87 -18.89
CA ASP A 58 -9.21 16.88 -18.55
C ASP A 58 -9.04 16.39 -17.10
N GLN A 59 -9.39 17.27 -16.17
CA GLN A 59 -9.31 16.99 -14.73
C GLN A 59 -10.27 15.88 -14.31
N ASP A 60 -11.40 15.72 -14.98
CA ASP A 60 -12.39 14.70 -14.65
C ASP A 60 -11.84 13.30 -14.90
N THR A 61 -11.19 13.09 -16.05
CA THR A 61 -10.54 11.82 -16.35
C THR A 61 -9.34 11.57 -15.42
N ILE A 62 -8.56 12.60 -15.08
CA ILE A 62 -7.46 12.49 -14.11
C ILE A 62 -7.98 12.02 -12.74
N VAL A 63 -9.08 12.61 -12.25
CA VAL A 63 -9.69 12.25 -10.97
C VAL A 63 -10.24 10.82 -11.02
N ARG A 64 -10.91 10.43 -12.13
CA ARG A 64 -11.41 9.06 -12.31
C ARG A 64 -10.27 8.04 -12.29
N LEU A 65 -9.21 8.30 -13.05
CA LEU A 65 -8.01 7.47 -13.07
C LEU A 65 -7.38 7.36 -11.69
N GLY A 66 -7.28 8.47 -10.95
CA GLY A 66 -6.77 8.48 -9.58
C GLY A 66 -7.57 7.57 -8.64
N ARG A 67 -8.89 7.56 -8.74
CA ARG A 67 -9.76 6.66 -7.95
C ARG A 67 -9.54 5.19 -8.31
N GLU A 68 -9.45 4.88 -9.60
CA GLU A 68 -9.18 3.52 -10.07
C GLU A 68 -7.81 3.02 -9.61
N MET A 69 -6.78 3.87 -9.71
CA MET A 69 -5.43 3.57 -9.21
C MET A 69 -5.44 3.34 -7.70
N MET A 70 -6.19 4.13 -6.93
CA MET A 70 -6.30 3.95 -5.48
C MET A 70 -6.95 2.61 -5.13
N ALA A 71 -8.03 2.24 -5.84
CA ALA A 71 -8.68 0.95 -5.67
C ALA A 71 -7.76 -0.23 -6.03
N ALA A 72 -7.03 -0.12 -7.14
CA ALA A 72 -6.04 -1.13 -7.54
C ALA A 72 -4.91 -1.25 -6.49
N ALA A 73 -4.39 -0.12 -6.01
CA ALA A 73 -3.35 -0.10 -4.99
C ALA A 73 -3.83 -0.67 -3.65
N ALA A 74 -5.10 -0.47 -3.28
CA ALA A 74 -5.68 -1.10 -2.09
C ALA A 74 -5.72 -2.63 -2.20
N ARG A 75 -6.11 -3.16 -3.38
CA ARG A 75 -6.11 -4.61 -3.65
C ARG A 75 -4.70 -5.20 -3.54
N VAL A 76 -3.72 -4.56 -4.17
CA VAL A 76 -2.32 -5.02 -4.12
C VAL A 76 -1.77 -4.98 -2.68
N ARG A 77 -2.09 -3.93 -1.91
CA ARG A 77 -1.68 -3.86 -0.50
C ARG A 77 -2.31 -4.95 0.36
N LEU A 78 -3.59 -5.26 0.14
CA LEU A 78 -4.28 -6.34 0.85
C LEU A 78 -3.67 -7.71 0.53
N GLU A 79 -3.43 -7.98 -0.75
CA GLU A 79 -2.80 -9.22 -1.20
C GLU A 79 -1.41 -9.37 -0.58
N LYS A 80 -0.59 -8.31 -0.63
CA LYS A 80 0.72 -8.31 0.01
C LYS A 80 0.63 -8.55 1.52
N ALA A 81 -0.26 -7.87 2.22
CA ALA A 81 -0.46 -8.08 3.66
C ALA A 81 -0.91 -9.51 3.99
N THR A 82 -1.71 -10.13 3.12
CA THR A 82 -2.16 -11.52 3.29
C THR A 82 -1.00 -12.50 3.10
N ILE A 83 -0.16 -12.26 2.09
CA ILE A 83 1.08 -13.04 1.87
C ILE A 83 1.99 -12.90 3.09
N ASP A 84 2.25 -11.67 3.53
CA ASP A 84 3.11 -11.39 4.69
C ASP A 84 2.57 -12.10 5.95
N LEU A 85 1.26 -12.02 6.24
CA LEU A 85 0.62 -12.70 7.37
C LEU A 85 0.67 -14.24 7.29
N SER A 86 0.54 -14.81 6.09
CA SER A 86 0.65 -16.26 5.89
C SER A 86 2.09 -16.75 6.09
N SER A 87 3.07 -15.91 5.75
CA SER A 87 4.50 -16.18 5.94
C SER A 87 4.95 -16.07 7.39
N GLU A 88 4.25 -15.26 8.20
CA GLU A 88 4.53 -15.11 9.63
C GLU A 88 4.08 -16.31 10.49
N HIS A 89 3.47 -17.35 9.92
CA HIS A 89 3.01 -18.55 10.65
C HIS A 89 2.22 -18.25 11.95
N ARG A 90 1.57 -17.08 12.06
CA ARG A 90 0.73 -16.74 13.24
C ARG A 90 -0.54 -17.59 13.34
N PHE A 91 -0.81 -18.43 12.34
CA PHE A 91 -1.84 -19.47 12.34
C PHE A 91 -1.30 -20.88 12.06
N GLY A 92 0.00 -21.14 12.28
CA GLY A 92 0.57 -22.43 11.92
C GLY A 92 1.92 -22.70 12.57
N GLY A 93 1.93 -22.73 13.91
CA GLY A 93 2.97 -23.47 14.61
C GLY A 93 2.80 -24.96 14.28
N SER A 94 3.78 -25.50 13.55
CA SER A 94 3.97 -26.93 13.31
C SER A 94 3.86 -27.73 14.61
N SER A 95 2.73 -28.42 14.81
CA SER A 95 2.63 -29.72 15.48
C SER A 95 1.53 -30.53 14.82
N GLY A 96 1.86 -31.10 13.65
CA GLY A 96 1.17 -32.26 13.05
C GLY A 96 -0.33 -32.13 12.76
N PRO A 97 -0.93 -33.16 12.16
CA PRO A 97 -2.37 -33.38 12.27
C PRO A 97 -2.65 -33.85 13.71
N SER A 98 -2.51 -32.96 14.69
CA SER A 98 -3.12 -33.17 16.01
C SER A 98 -4.61 -33.01 15.79
N ASN A 99 -5.21 -34.18 15.58
CA ASN A 99 -6.59 -34.39 15.21
C ASN A 99 -7.50 -33.57 16.12
N GLU A 100 -8.60 -33.08 15.55
CA GLU A 100 -9.80 -32.62 16.28
C GLU A 100 -10.18 -33.54 17.46
N ILE A 101 -9.81 -34.82 17.36
CA ILE A 101 -9.88 -35.85 18.41
C ILE A 101 -9.04 -35.52 19.65
N ASP A 102 -7.80 -35.04 19.52
CA ASP A 102 -6.94 -34.68 20.66
C ASP A 102 -7.52 -33.49 21.44
N ILE A 103 -8.09 -32.51 20.71
CA ILE A 103 -8.74 -31.33 21.30
C ILE A 103 -10.03 -31.73 22.04
N LEU A 104 -10.82 -32.65 21.46
CA LEU A 104 -12.01 -33.20 22.10
C LEU A 104 -11.67 -34.05 23.32
N GLU A 105 -10.58 -34.82 23.27
CA GLU A 105 -10.13 -35.66 24.37
C GLU A 105 -9.63 -34.82 25.56
N GLU A 106 -8.90 -33.72 25.29
CA GLU A 106 -8.45 -32.78 26.32
C GLU A 106 -9.62 -32.02 26.97
N ALA A 107 -10.61 -31.58 26.19
CA ALA A 107 -11.84 -30.97 26.72
C ALA A 107 -12.66 -31.95 27.61
N THR A 108 -12.68 -33.22 27.23
CA THR A 108 -13.36 -34.28 28.00
C THR A 108 -12.59 -34.62 29.29
N ALA A 109 -11.25 -34.55 29.27
CA ALA A 109 -10.42 -34.74 30.45
C ALA A 109 -10.63 -33.61 31.48
N LEU A 110 -10.68 -32.35 31.03
CA LEU A 110 -10.94 -31.19 31.87
C LEU A 110 -12.32 -31.26 32.54
N THR A 111 -13.35 -31.68 31.79
CA THR A 111 -14.71 -31.84 32.31
C THR A 111 -14.78 -32.91 33.40
N ARG A 112 -14.05 -34.03 33.24
CA ARG A 112 -13.96 -35.09 34.26
C ARG A 112 -13.20 -34.65 35.50
N ALA A 113 -12.10 -33.93 35.35
CA ALA A 113 -11.34 -33.39 36.48
C ALA A 113 -12.15 -32.40 37.32
N SER A 114 -12.96 -31.55 36.68
CA SER A 114 -13.89 -30.64 37.36
C SER A 114 -15.07 -31.35 38.03
N ALA A 115 -15.47 -32.53 37.54
CA ALA A 115 -16.55 -33.32 38.14
C ALA A 115 -16.13 -34.10 39.40
N THR A 116 -14.84 -34.47 39.51
CA THR A 116 -14.28 -35.16 40.69
C THR A 116 -13.82 -34.23 41.81
N ALA A 117 -13.82 -32.92 41.59
CA ALA A 117 -13.38 -31.90 42.55
C ALA A 117 -14.52 -31.39 43.46
N LYS A 118 -15.54 -32.21 43.73
CA LYS A 118 -16.67 -31.89 44.60
C LYS A 118 -16.81 -32.89 45.73
#